data_AF-A0A7W1CIA0-F1
#
_entry.id   AF-A0A7W1CIA0-F1
#
_cell.length_a   1.000
_cell.length_b   1.000
_cell.length_c   1.000
_cell.angle_alpha   90.00
_cell.angle_beta   90.00
_cell.angle_gamma   90.00
#
_symmetry.space_group_name_H-M   'P 1'
#
loop_
_entity.id
_entity.type
_entity.pdbx_description
1 polymer ?
#
loop_
_entity_poly.entity_id
_entity_poly.type
_entity_poly.pdbx_seq_one_letter_code
_entity_poly.pdbx_strand_id
1 'polypeptide(L)'
;MLMPTILPYSLSAYQIAENDDQLFEMLVKKPPDLLSFFAASCEDETWCNNHSDFSSKALKWITEQFYLEILPLNSVSDVGNAIREHFHNIEKWLPLNLYIKLANRTVAINSLLFQTASPYWFNFIRTNFFEKGKKSIVYSNISFDDFEILREYAYTGKVKELYRLKETDILRILHLARGSEFQYLEKECEELQLRYITVENLFQYMIASENNSLDLVKKRCCELFNSNYSGVILSSLNSQQLNCELLTSTETSLELFAKLVLHVTHFIAGERVMEDNAAIGLLQRCSKLTSLDLGRTRNYSENILLFSHVKELIFVGCLWLQDLYFKKICTSFPLLQRLDLTSCAQITLTGWGELTKLTRLRSLSLARCEMLSNEEFSLILMSARQLHELRISECRNLSEAAFHALAACQQRFVNLDLGRTSIEDRSLLEITTRITSLSLLDLTRCQNLAEQGIVDAIKVSSLQEVNLSHTN
;
A
#
# COMPACT_ATOMS: atom_id res chain seq x y z
N MET A 1 -29.57 -33.83 -19.47
CA MET A 1 -29.56 -32.57 -20.25
C MET A 1 -28.15 -32.26 -20.75
N LEU A 2 -27.94 -31.47 -21.82
CA LEU A 2 -26.59 -30.99 -22.18
C LEU A 2 -26.13 -29.95 -21.15
N MET A 3 -24.92 -30.11 -20.62
CA MET A 3 -24.35 -29.19 -19.62
C MET A 3 -23.55 -28.06 -20.29
N PRO A 4 -23.27 -26.95 -19.59
CA PRO A 4 -22.35 -25.92 -20.08
C PRO A 4 -21.00 -26.52 -20.48
N THR A 5 -20.40 -25.97 -21.53
CA THR A 5 -19.15 -26.49 -22.11
C THR A 5 -18.01 -26.56 -21.10
N ILE A 6 -17.93 -25.58 -20.20
CA ILE A 6 -16.90 -25.47 -19.17
C ILE A 6 -17.59 -25.66 -17.81
N LEU A 7 -17.80 -26.93 -17.42
CA LEU A 7 -18.38 -27.26 -16.11
C LEU A 7 -17.34 -27.96 -15.22
N PRO A 8 -17.11 -27.49 -13.98
CA PRO A 8 -16.24 -28.17 -13.02
C PRO A 8 -16.61 -29.65 -12.85
N TYR A 9 -15.61 -30.53 -12.80
CA TYR A 9 -15.83 -31.99 -12.70
C TYR A 9 -16.64 -32.38 -11.46
N SER A 10 -16.51 -31.63 -10.36
CA SER A 10 -17.29 -31.78 -9.13
C SER A 10 -18.81 -31.62 -9.34
N LEU A 11 -19.23 -30.94 -10.40
CA LEU A 11 -20.63 -30.68 -10.73
C LEU A 11 -21.19 -31.65 -11.80
N SER A 12 -20.39 -32.63 -12.24
CA SER A 12 -20.83 -33.63 -13.23
C SER A 12 -22.06 -34.43 -12.81
N ALA A 13 -22.28 -34.60 -11.50
CA ALA A 13 -23.44 -35.29 -10.93
C ALA A 13 -24.79 -34.66 -11.32
N TYR A 14 -24.82 -33.37 -11.69
CA TYR A 14 -26.04 -32.65 -12.08
C TYR A 14 -26.50 -32.95 -13.52
N GLN A 15 -25.71 -33.70 -14.30
CA GLN A 15 -26.06 -34.13 -15.66
C GLN A 15 -27.36 -34.95 -15.75
N ILE A 16 -27.72 -35.59 -14.63
CA ILE A 16 -28.92 -36.42 -14.51
C ILE A 16 -30.22 -35.61 -14.59
N ALA A 17 -30.16 -34.29 -14.44
CA ALA A 17 -31.34 -33.45 -14.59
C ALA A 17 -31.89 -33.53 -16.03
N GLU A 18 -33.20 -33.69 -16.14
CA GLU A 18 -33.93 -33.84 -17.40
C GLU A 18 -34.33 -32.47 -17.98
N ASN A 19 -34.53 -31.46 -17.12
CA ASN A 19 -34.96 -30.12 -17.49
C ASN A 19 -34.44 -29.06 -16.50
N ASP A 20 -34.64 -27.79 -16.85
CA ASP A 20 -34.20 -26.61 -16.08
C ASP A 20 -34.75 -26.57 -14.65
N ASP A 21 -36.01 -26.94 -14.47
CA ASP A 21 -36.68 -26.98 -13.16
C ASP A 21 -35.99 -27.97 -12.21
N GLN A 22 -35.82 -29.21 -12.68
CA GLN A 22 -35.17 -30.25 -11.89
C GLN A 22 -33.72 -29.88 -11.59
N LEU A 23 -32.99 -29.31 -12.55
CA LEU A 23 -31.61 -28.86 -12.36
C LEU A 23 -31.54 -27.78 -11.27
N PHE A 24 -32.41 -26.77 -11.35
CA PHE A 24 -32.47 -25.69 -10.37
C PHE A 24 -32.83 -26.21 -8.98
N GLU A 25 -33.83 -27.09 -8.85
CA GLU A 25 -34.23 -27.70 -7.58
C GLU A 25 -33.13 -28.55 -6.93
N MET A 26 -32.30 -29.21 -7.75
CA MET A 26 -31.14 -29.96 -7.27
C MET A 26 -30.05 -29.02 -6.75
N LEU A 27 -29.70 -27.99 -7.52
CA LEU A 27 -28.61 -27.06 -7.20
C LEU A 27 -28.96 -26.13 -6.04
N VAL A 28 -30.20 -25.65 -5.92
CA VAL A 28 -30.61 -24.71 -4.85
C VAL A 28 -30.47 -25.32 -3.45
N LYS A 29 -30.52 -26.65 -3.33
CA LYS A 29 -30.28 -27.38 -2.07
C LYS A 29 -28.81 -27.34 -1.63
N LYS A 30 -27.89 -26.99 -2.53
CA LYS A 30 -26.46 -26.83 -2.29
C LYS A 30 -25.99 -25.50 -2.88
N PRO A 31 -26.19 -24.37 -2.17
CA PRO A 31 -25.89 -23.05 -2.70
C PRO A 31 -24.48 -22.88 -3.30
N PRO A 32 -23.39 -23.44 -2.73
CA PRO A 32 -22.07 -23.37 -3.36
C PRO A 32 -22.04 -23.99 -4.77
N ASP A 33 -22.71 -25.13 -4.96
CA ASP A 33 -22.79 -25.80 -6.26
C ASP A 33 -23.60 -24.96 -7.25
N LEU A 34 -24.71 -24.34 -6.81
CA LEU A 34 -25.50 -23.42 -7.65
C LEU A 34 -24.68 -22.22 -8.11
N LEU A 35 -23.93 -21.58 -7.21
CA LEU A 35 -23.11 -20.41 -7.51
C LEU A 35 -22.01 -20.77 -8.51
N SER A 36 -21.28 -21.87 -8.28
CA SER A 36 -20.25 -22.36 -9.21
C SER A 36 -20.82 -22.79 -10.55
N PHE A 37 -21.98 -23.48 -10.56
CA PHE A 37 -22.64 -23.89 -11.80
C PHE A 37 -23.10 -22.66 -12.61
N PHE A 38 -23.72 -21.69 -11.95
CA PHE A 38 -24.23 -20.49 -12.61
C PHE A 38 -23.08 -19.64 -13.18
N ALA A 39 -22.01 -19.43 -12.42
CA ALA A 39 -20.82 -18.74 -12.89
C ALA A 39 -20.24 -19.40 -14.15
N ALA A 40 -20.05 -20.73 -14.11
CA ALA A 40 -19.60 -21.52 -15.25
C ALA A 40 -20.54 -21.41 -16.47
N SER A 41 -21.86 -21.37 -16.23
CA SER A 41 -22.84 -21.25 -17.32
C SER A 41 -22.79 -19.91 -18.05
N CYS A 42 -22.36 -18.83 -17.39
CA CYS A 42 -22.30 -17.49 -17.99
C CYS A 42 -21.37 -17.43 -19.22
N GLU A 43 -20.33 -18.26 -19.25
CA GLU A 43 -19.36 -18.34 -20.35
C GLU A 43 -19.95 -18.97 -21.63
N ASP A 44 -21.04 -19.76 -21.50
CA ASP A 44 -21.65 -20.51 -22.59
C ASP A 44 -22.95 -19.84 -23.06
N GLU A 45 -22.82 -18.91 -24.01
CA GLU A 45 -23.95 -18.16 -24.59
C GLU A 45 -25.05 -19.09 -25.13
N THR A 46 -24.66 -20.19 -25.77
CA THR A 46 -25.60 -21.14 -26.38
C THR A 46 -26.39 -21.85 -25.29
N TRP A 47 -25.71 -22.27 -24.23
CA TRP A 47 -26.36 -22.90 -23.09
C TRP A 47 -27.32 -21.93 -22.39
N CYS A 48 -26.89 -20.70 -22.08
CA CYS A 48 -27.74 -19.68 -21.46
C CYS A 48 -29.01 -19.41 -22.27
N ASN A 49 -28.91 -19.31 -23.60
CA ASN A 49 -30.07 -19.09 -24.46
C ASN A 49 -31.02 -20.30 -24.49
N ASN A 50 -30.48 -21.52 -24.52
CA ASN A 50 -31.29 -22.75 -24.51
C ASN A 50 -31.91 -23.06 -23.15
N HIS A 51 -31.26 -22.63 -22.06
CA HIS A 51 -31.63 -22.85 -20.66
C HIS A 51 -31.92 -21.52 -19.95
N SER A 52 -32.71 -20.68 -20.62
CA SER A 52 -33.06 -19.33 -20.15
C SER A 52 -33.92 -19.34 -18.89
N ASP A 53 -34.73 -20.38 -18.70
CA ASP A 53 -35.57 -20.54 -17.51
C ASP A 53 -34.71 -20.85 -16.27
N PHE A 54 -33.73 -21.75 -16.40
CA PHE A 54 -32.71 -21.94 -15.36
C PHE A 54 -31.98 -20.63 -15.04
N SER A 55 -31.45 -19.95 -16.07
CA SER A 55 -30.64 -18.74 -15.91
C SER A 55 -31.40 -17.65 -15.17
N SER A 56 -32.67 -17.43 -15.54
CA SER A 56 -33.58 -16.48 -14.89
C SER A 56 -33.87 -16.85 -13.42
N LYS A 57 -34.20 -18.13 -13.14
CA LYS A 57 -34.49 -18.61 -11.79
C LYS A 57 -33.28 -18.54 -10.87
N ALA A 58 -32.13 -19.01 -11.34
CA ALA A 58 -30.88 -18.97 -10.61
C ALA A 58 -30.49 -17.53 -10.27
N LEU A 59 -30.48 -16.64 -11.25
CA LEU A 59 -30.07 -15.25 -11.05
C LEU A 59 -31.01 -14.49 -10.11
N LYS A 60 -32.33 -14.72 -10.22
CA LYS A 60 -33.33 -14.19 -9.28
C LYS A 60 -33.08 -14.68 -7.87
N TRP A 61 -32.91 -16.00 -7.69
CA TRP A 61 -32.66 -16.60 -6.39
C TRP A 61 -31.36 -16.07 -5.77
N ILE A 62 -30.26 -16.06 -6.51
CA ILE A 62 -28.95 -15.56 -6.04
C ILE A 62 -29.07 -14.09 -5.62
N THR A 63 -29.70 -13.25 -6.45
CA THR A 63 -29.90 -11.81 -6.15
C THR A 63 -30.71 -11.63 -4.86
N GLU A 64 -31.79 -12.40 -4.70
CA GLU A 64 -32.65 -12.33 -3.50
C GLU A 64 -31.93 -12.82 -2.24
N GLN A 65 -31.28 -13.99 -2.29
CA GLN A 65 -30.58 -14.54 -1.12
C GLN A 65 -29.39 -13.68 -0.69
N PHE A 66 -28.68 -13.08 -1.65
CA PHE A 66 -27.60 -12.17 -1.33
C PHE A 66 -28.11 -10.84 -0.75
N TYR A 67 -29.19 -10.29 -1.30
CA TYR A 67 -29.83 -9.09 -0.75
C TYR A 67 -30.36 -9.29 0.69
N LEU A 68 -30.82 -10.50 1.01
CA LEU A 68 -31.28 -10.88 2.35
C LEU A 68 -30.14 -11.23 3.32
N GLU A 69 -28.88 -11.05 2.92
CA GLU A 69 -27.67 -11.38 3.69
C GLU A 69 -27.58 -12.87 4.11
N ILE A 70 -28.24 -13.76 3.36
CA ILE A 70 -28.18 -15.22 3.57
C ILE A 70 -26.89 -15.78 2.94
N LEU A 71 -26.52 -15.28 1.76
CA LEU A 71 -25.25 -15.62 1.11
C LEU A 71 -24.15 -14.62 1.50
N PRO A 72 -22.95 -15.08 1.87
CA PRO A 72 -21.83 -14.18 2.17
C PRO A 72 -21.20 -13.62 0.88
N LEU A 73 -20.71 -12.38 0.92
CA LEU A 73 -20.08 -11.69 -0.23
C LEU A 73 -19.01 -12.54 -0.93
N ASN A 74 -18.17 -13.20 -0.13
CA ASN A 74 -17.05 -14.02 -0.59
C ASN A 74 -17.51 -15.15 -1.52
N SER A 75 -18.68 -15.74 -1.25
CA SER A 75 -19.23 -16.84 -2.06
C SER A 75 -19.88 -16.36 -3.36
N VAL A 76 -20.34 -15.11 -3.42
CA VAL A 76 -21.09 -14.58 -4.57
C VAL A 76 -20.21 -13.69 -5.48
N SER A 77 -19.02 -13.30 -5.01
CA SER A 77 -18.07 -12.48 -5.79
C SER A 77 -17.77 -13.08 -7.17
N ASP A 78 -17.57 -14.39 -7.25
CA ASP A 78 -17.28 -15.10 -8.51
C ASP A 78 -18.46 -15.03 -9.48
N VAL A 79 -19.69 -15.10 -8.97
CA VAL A 79 -20.89 -14.92 -9.79
C VAL A 79 -20.97 -13.50 -10.34
N GLY A 80 -20.71 -12.48 -9.51
CA GLY A 80 -20.67 -11.09 -9.96
C GLY A 80 -19.62 -10.85 -11.04
N ASN A 81 -18.44 -11.48 -10.91
CA ASN A 81 -17.37 -11.42 -11.91
C ASN A 81 -17.77 -12.10 -13.22
N ALA A 82 -18.30 -13.34 -13.16
CA ALA A 82 -18.74 -14.08 -14.33
C ALA A 82 -19.84 -13.34 -15.12
N ILE A 83 -20.80 -12.72 -14.42
CA ILE A 83 -21.83 -11.89 -15.06
C ILE A 83 -21.19 -10.68 -15.75
N ARG A 84 -20.23 -9.99 -15.12
CA ARG A 84 -19.56 -8.82 -15.73
C ARG A 84 -18.79 -9.19 -16.98
N GLU A 85 -18.04 -10.29 -16.95
CA GLU A 85 -17.26 -10.78 -18.09
C GLU A 85 -18.14 -11.19 -19.29
N HIS A 86 -19.30 -11.78 -19.00
CA HIS A 86 -20.24 -12.28 -20.00
C HIS A 86 -21.60 -11.56 -19.98
N PHE A 87 -21.59 -10.25 -19.72
CA PHE A 87 -22.82 -9.49 -19.45
C PHE A 87 -23.86 -9.59 -20.57
N HIS A 88 -23.42 -9.52 -21.83
CA HIS A 88 -24.27 -9.65 -23.02
C HIS A 88 -25.03 -10.99 -23.10
N ASN A 89 -24.49 -12.06 -22.51
CA ASN A 89 -25.16 -13.34 -22.44
C ASN A 89 -26.32 -13.28 -21.44
N ILE A 90 -26.13 -12.61 -20.30
CA ILE A 90 -27.02 -12.70 -19.13
C ILE A 90 -28.01 -11.53 -19.00
N GLU A 91 -27.72 -10.36 -19.58
CA GLU A 91 -28.43 -9.10 -19.33
C GLU A 91 -29.97 -9.19 -19.47
N LYS A 92 -30.45 -10.06 -20.36
CA LYS A 92 -31.88 -10.26 -20.66
C LYS A 92 -32.67 -10.82 -19.47
N TRP A 93 -31.99 -11.52 -18.56
CA TRP A 93 -32.62 -12.17 -17.39
C TRP A 93 -32.23 -11.49 -16.07
N LEU A 94 -31.48 -10.39 -16.11
CA LEU A 94 -31.02 -9.69 -14.91
C LEU A 94 -32.20 -9.06 -14.14
N PRO A 95 -32.46 -9.47 -12.90
CA PRO A 95 -33.56 -8.92 -12.11
C PRO A 95 -33.18 -7.53 -11.59
N LEU A 96 -33.94 -6.51 -11.98
CA LEU A 96 -33.81 -5.16 -11.43
C LEU A 96 -34.70 -5.03 -10.19
N ASN A 97 -34.10 -5.14 -9.01
CA ASN A 97 -34.82 -5.31 -7.74
C ASN A 97 -34.88 -4.05 -6.86
N LEU A 98 -34.06 -3.02 -7.13
CA LEU A 98 -34.02 -1.76 -6.38
C LEU A 98 -34.15 -0.55 -7.30
N TYR A 99 -34.63 0.58 -6.75
CA TYR A 99 -34.88 1.81 -7.52
C TYR A 99 -34.23 3.04 -6.88
N ILE A 100 -33.33 3.69 -7.60
CA ILE A 100 -32.67 4.93 -7.17
C ILE A 100 -33.32 6.13 -7.90
N LYS A 101 -33.84 7.09 -7.14
CA LYS A 101 -34.41 8.34 -7.67
C LYS A 101 -33.33 9.42 -7.72
N LEU A 102 -32.94 9.81 -8.92
CA LEU A 102 -31.95 10.84 -9.22
C LEU A 102 -32.68 12.07 -9.78
N ALA A 103 -32.77 13.16 -9.01
CA ALA A 103 -33.47 14.40 -9.37
C ALA A 103 -34.84 14.18 -10.07
N ASN A 104 -34.85 14.07 -11.40
CA ASN A 104 -36.05 13.93 -12.24
C ASN A 104 -36.24 12.52 -12.86
N ARG A 105 -35.39 11.54 -12.54
CA ARG A 105 -35.40 10.19 -13.12
C ARG A 105 -35.35 9.13 -12.04
N THR A 106 -35.91 7.96 -12.32
CA THR A 106 -35.78 6.77 -11.48
C THR A 106 -35.04 5.71 -12.26
N VAL A 107 -33.95 5.20 -11.69
CA VAL A 107 -33.12 4.16 -12.28
C VAL A 107 -33.33 2.87 -11.51
N ALA A 108 -33.70 1.82 -12.22
CA ALA A 108 -33.77 0.47 -11.66
C ALA A 108 -32.38 -0.17 -11.72
N ILE A 109 -31.98 -0.82 -10.64
CA ILE A 109 -30.68 -1.47 -10.50
C ILE A 109 -30.83 -2.91 -10.00
N ASN A 110 -29.85 -3.74 -10.30
CA ASN A 110 -29.63 -5.04 -9.70
C ASN A 110 -28.69 -4.89 -8.51
N SER A 111 -29.15 -5.26 -7.31
CA SER A 111 -28.36 -5.10 -6.08
C SER A 111 -27.10 -5.95 -6.08
N LEU A 112 -27.17 -7.18 -6.60
CA LEU A 112 -26.05 -8.11 -6.65
C LEU A 112 -24.83 -7.52 -7.36
N LEU A 113 -25.00 -6.98 -8.58
CA LEU A 113 -23.89 -6.43 -9.36
C LEU A 113 -23.27 -5.20 -8.70
N PHE A 114 -24.08 -4.30 -8.13
CA PHE A 114 -23.57 -3.14 -7.40
C PHE A 114 -22.80 -3.55 -6.13
N GLN A 115 -23.38 -4.45 -5.32
CA GLN A 115 -22.78 -4.89 -4.05
C GLN A 115 -21.49 -5.71 -4.26
N THR A 116 -21.39 -6.51 -5.34
CA THR A 116 -20.19 -7.30 -5.64
C THR A 116 -19.11 -6.48 -6.37
N ALA A 117 -19.45 -5.35 -6.99
CA ALA A 117 -18.49 -4.52 -7.71
C ALA A 117 -17.78 -3.49 -6.81
N SER A 118 -18.34 -3.13 -5.64
CA SER A 118 -17.76 -2.09 -4.77
C SER A 118 -18.15 -2.23 -3.30
N PRO A 119 -17.19 -2.08 -2.35
CA PRO A 119 -17.50 -2.06 -0.92
C PRO A 119 -18.36 -0.86 -0.49
N TYR A 120 -18.20 0.30 -1.14
CA TYR A 120 -19.10 1.45 -0.95
C TYR A 120 -20.54 1.06 -1.27
N TRP A 121 -20.79 0.47 -2.43
CA TRP A 121 -22.14 0.08 -2.86
C TRP A 121 -22.70 -1.07 -2.04
N PHE A 122 -21.86 -2.01 -1.60
CA PHE A 122 -22.22 -3.03 -0.61
C PHE A 122 -22.83 -2.39 0.65
N ASN A 123 -22.07 -1.49 1.29
CA ASN A 123 -22.50 -0.81 2.50
C ASN A 123 -23.69 0.13 2.27
N PHE A 124 -23.70 0.86 1.15
CA PHE A 124 -24.75 1.78 0.79
C PHE A 124 -26.09 1.05 0.62
N ILE A 125 -26.10 -0.07 -0.10
CA ILE A 125 -27.32 -0.86 -0.34
C ILE A 125 -27.84 -1.45 0.98
N ARG A 126 -26.96 -2.03 1.79
CA ARG A 126 -27.31 -2.56 3.12
C ARG A 126 -27.98 -1.50 3.99
N THR A 127 -27.32 -0.36 4.16
CA THR A 127 -27.75 0.71 5.07
C THR A 127 -29.01 1.44 4.60
N ASN A 128 -29.20 1.59 3.28
CA ASN A 128 -30.27 2.44 2.74
C ASN A 128 -31.49 1.67 2.22
N PHE A 129 -31.33 0.40 1.85
CA PHE A 129 -32.42 -0.45 1.36
C PHE A 129 -32.75 -1.56 2.34
N PHE A 130 -31.81 -2.46 2.63
CA PHE A 130 -32.07 -3.67 3.42
C PHE A 130 -32.51 -3.35 4.84
N GLU A 131 -31.68 -2.65 5.62
CA GLU A 131 -31.96 -2.30 7.02
C GLU A 131 -33.21 -1.42 7.17
N LYS A 132 -33.55 -0.65 6.14
CA LYS A 132 -34.71 0.25 6.12
C LYS A 132 -35.97 -0.38 5.51
N GLY A 133 -35.90 -1.62 5.02
CA GLY A 133 -37.00 -2.29 4.32
C GLY A 133 -37.51 -1.53 3.08
N LYS A 134 -36.64 -0.74 2.42
CA LYS A 134 -37.01 0.07 1.26
C LYS A 134 -36.66 -0.64 -0.04
N LYS A 135 -37.50 -0.47 -1.06
CA LYS A 135 -37.16 -0.80 -2.46
C LYS A 135 -36.77 0.42 -3.28
N SER A 136 -37.00 1.63 -2.76
CA SER A 136 -36.64 2.86 -3.46
C SER A 136 -36.12 3.94 -2.51
N ILE A 137 -35.09 4.65 -2.96
CA ILE A 137 -34.49 5.78 -2.24
C ILE A 137 -34.26 6.97 -3.17
N VAL A 138 -34.12 8.16 -2.59
CA VAL A 138 -33.63 9.36 -3.29
C VAL A 138 -32.12 9.45 -3.10
N TYR A 139 -31.38 9.68 -4.19
CA TYR A 139 -29.94 9.86 -4.18
C TYR A 139 -29.58 11.11 -4.98
N SER A 140 -29.30 12.21 -4.28
CA SER A 140 -29.11 13.54 -4.90
C SER A 140 -27.65 13.95 -5.08
N ASN A 141 -26.69 13.10 -4.71
CA ASN A 141 -25.27 13.46 -4.67
C ASN A 141 -24.55 13.31 -6.02
N ILE A 142 -25.26 12.87 -7.06
CA ILE A 142 -24.68 12.55 -8.36
C ILE A 142 -25.66 12.91 -9.48
N SER A 143 -25.14 13.32 -10.64
CA SER A 143 -25.98 13.53 -11.82
C SER A 143 -26.46 12.20 -12.40
N PHE A 144 -27.49 12.23 -13.24
CA PHE A 144 -27.96 11.03 -13.94
C PHE A 144 -26.87 10.43 -14.83
N ASP A 145 -26.18 11.26 -15.61
CA ASP A 145 -25.16 10.79 -16.55
C ASP A 145 -23.97 10.16 -15.83
N ASP A 146 -23.55 10.74 -14.69
CA ASP A 146 -22.49 10.18 -13.85
C ASP A 146 -22.90 8.83 -13.24
N PHE A 147 -24.15 8.72 -12.78
CA PHE A 147 -24.66 7.47 -12.23
C PHE A 147 -24.73 6.36 -13.29
N GLU A 148 -25.08 6.72 -14.53
CA GLU A 148 -25.10 5.76 -15.64
C GLU A 148 -23.73 5.18 -15.95
N ILE A 149 -22.65 5.99 -15.87
CA ILE A 149 -21.27 5.49 -16.00
C ILE A 149 -20.96 4.48 -14.88
N LEU A 150 -21.30 4.80 -13.64
CA LEU A 150 -21.10 3.89 -12.51
C LEU A 150 -21.90 2.59 -12.65
N ARG A 151 -23.14 2.70 -13.16
CA ARG A 151 -24.02 1.56 -13.41
C ARG A 151 -23.45 0.66 -14.51
N GLU A 152 -23.00 1.25 -15.61
CA GLU A 152 -22.36 0.53 -16.71
C GLU A 152 -21.13 -0.24 -16.19
N TYR A 153 -20.29 0.42 -15.38
CA TYR A 153 -19.12 -0.22 -14.79
C TYR A 153 -19.49 -1.34 -13.81
N ALA A 154 -20.47 -1.11 -12.92
CA ALA A 154 -20.93 -2.14 -11.99
C ALA A 154 -21.45 -3.39 -12.73
N TYR A 155 -22.00 -3.21 -13.93
CA TYR A 155 -22.65 -4.27 -14.68
C TYR A 155 -21.72 -5.02 -15.64
N THR A 156 -20.73 -4.32 -16.20
CA THR A 156 -19.87 -4.87 -17.26
C THR A 156 -18.40 -4.93 -16.87
N GLY A 157 -18.02 -4.33 -15.74
CA GLY A 157 -16.63 -4.12 -15.34
C GLY A 157 -15.86 -3.16 -16.25
N LYS A 158 -16.54 -2.43 -17.14
CA LYS A 158 -15.93 -1.55 -18.15
C LYS A 158 -16.74 -0.26 -18.31
N VAL A 159 -16.06 0.79 -18.77
CA VAL A 159 -16.72 2.00 -19.30
C VAL A 159 -16.45 2.05 -20.79
N LYS A 160 -17.52 2.09 -21.60
CA LYS A 160 -17.43 2.08 -23.05
C LYS A 160 -16.59 3.23 -23.58
N GLU A 161 -15.61 2.87 -24.41
CA GLU A 161 -14.72 3.83 -25.08
C GLU A 161 -14.02 4.81 -24.12
N LEU A 162 -13.77 4.41 -22.87
CA LEU A 162 -13.07 5.22 -21.87
C LEU A 162 -11.75 5.80 -22.41
N TYR A 163 -10.99 4.99 -23.15
CA TYR A 163 -9.75 5.39 -23.81
C TYR A 163 -9.93 6.46 -24.90
N ARG A 164 -11.13 6.77 -25.39
CA ARG A 164 -11.38 7.84 -26.37
C ARG A 164 -11.78 9.16 -25.73
N LEU A 165 -12.09 9.16 -24.43
CA LEU A 165 -12.55 10.35 -23.72
C LEU A 165 -11.43 11.39 -23.59
N LYS A 166 -11.81 12.65 -23.39
CA LYS A 166 -10.86 13.72 -23.12
C LYS A 166 -10.37 13.64 -21.68
N GLU A 167 -9.24 14.29 -21.41
CA GLU A 167 -8.62 14.31 -20.08
C GLU A 167 -9.59 14.74 -18.96
N THR A 168 -10.38 15.78 -19.21
CA THR A 168 -11.36 16.32 -18.25
C THR A 168 -12.44 15.29 -17.88
N ASP A 169 -12.86 14.49 -18.86
CA ASP A 169 -13.87 13.45 -18.64
C ASP A 169 -13.27 12.26 -17.89
N ILE A 170 -12.02 11.89 -18.20
CA ILE A 170 -11.29 10.85 -17.46
C ILE A 170 -11.09 11.26 -16.00
N LEU A 171 -10.70 12.51 -15.72
CA LEU A 171 -10.59 13.02 -14.35
C LEU A 171 -11.94 12.98 -13.61
N ARG A 172 -13.03 13.37 -14.29
CA ARG A 172 -14.38 13.28 -13.72
C ARG A 172 -14.73 11.84 -13.35
N ILE A 173 -14.51 10.88 -14.25
CA ILE A 173 -14.78 9.45 -14.00
C ILE A 173 -13.89 8.91 -12.88
N LEU A 174 -12.62 9.31 -12.82
CA LEU A 174 -11.71 8.95 -11.74
C LEU A 174 -12.24 9.39 -10.36
N HIS A 175 -12.77 10.62 -10.26
CA HIS A 175 -13.39 11.08 -9.02
C HIS A 175 -14.67 10.30 -8.65
N LEU A 176 -15.49 9.93 -9.64
CA LEU A 176 -16.66 9.08 -9.42
C LEU A 176 -16.28 7.68 -8.94
N ALA A 177 -15.27 7.10 -9.58
CA ALA A 177 -14.73 5.78 -9.24
C ALA A 177 -14.24 5.74 -7.80
N ARG A 178 -13.46 6.75 -7.38
CA ARG A 178 -13.01 6.89 -5.99
C ARG A 178 -14.13 7.05 -4.99
N GLY A 179 -15.07 7.97 -5.27
CA GLY A 179 -16.22 8.20 -4.39
C GLY A 179 -17.12 6.98 -4.25
N SER A 180 -17.03 6.04 -5.21
CA SER A 180 -17.76 4.79 -5.23
C SER A 180 -16.89 3.57 -4.96
N GLU A 181 -15.64 3.74 -4.55
CA GLU A 181 -14.66 2.67 -4.27
C GLU A 181 -14.50 1.63 -5.41
N PHE A 182 -14.60 2.06 -6.67
CA PHE A 182 -14.29 1.22 -7.84
C PHE A 182 -12.79 1.27 -8.18
N GLN A 183 -11.99 0.52 -7.41
CA GLN A 183 -10.52 0.58 -7.45
C GLN A 183 -9.91 0.31 -8.84
N TYR A 184 -10.47 -0.65 -9.60
CA TYR A 184 -9.97 -0.98 -10.93
C TYR A 184 -10.26 0.14 -11.95
N LEU A 185 -11.45 0.75 -11.90
CA LEU A 185 -11.78 1.90 -12.75
C LEU A 185 -10.93 3.13 -12.41
N GLU A 186 -10.70 3.36 -11.11
CA GLU A 186 -9.79 4.42 -10.65
C GLU A 186 -8.41 4.25 -11.27
N LYS A 187 -7.83 3.05 -11.17
CA LYS A 187 -6.53 2.71 -11.74
C LYS A 187 -6.50 2.86 -13.26
N GLU A 188 -7.51 2.35 -13.97
CA GLU A 188 -7.61 2.48 -15.43
C GLU A 188 -7.69 3.96 -15.86
N CYS A 189 -8.48 4.77 -15.16
CA CYS A 189 -8.54 6.21 -15.43
C CYS A 189 -7.19 6.88 -15.19
N GLU A 190 -6.49 6.53 -14.13
CA GLU A 190 -5.16 7.07 -13.83
C GLU A 190 -4.12 6.66 -14.89
N GLU A 191 -4.12 5.41 -15.34
CA GLU A 191 -3.24 4.93 -16.42
C GLU A 191 -3.49 5.69 -17.73
N LEU A 192 -4.75 6.02 -18.04
CA LEU A 192 -5.10 6.82 -19.19
C LEU A 192 -4.63 8.28 -19.07
N GLN A 193 -4.43 8.83 -17.87
CA GLN A 193 -3.85 10.17 -17.69
C GLN A 193 -2.41 10.23 -18.20
N LEU A 194 -1.67 9.12 -18.16
CA LEU A 194 -0.24 9.10 -18.49
C LEU A 194 0.07 9.55 -19.92
N ARG A 195 -0.88 9.41 -20.85
CA ARG A 195 -0.74 9.80 -22.26
C ARG A 195 -0.68 11.31 -22.49
N TYR A 196 -1.12 12.11 -21.52
CA TYR A 196 -1.15 13.57 -21.61
C TYR A 196 0.10 14.23 -21.02
N ILE A 197 0.94 13.44 -20.34
CA ILE A 197 2.15 13.94 -19.69
C ILE A 197 3.25 14.11 -20.74
N THR A 198 3.78 15.32 -20.84
CA THR A 198 4.89 15.71 -21.69
C THR A 198 5.97 16.43 -20.87
N VAL A 199 7.14 16.67 -21.47
CA VAL A 199 8.20 17.44 -20.80
C VAL A 199 7.76 18.89 -20.57
N GLU A 200 6.94 19.46 -21.46
CA GLU A 200 6.48 20.84 -21.38
C GLU A 200 5.51 21.07 -20.21
N ASN A 201 4.69 20.07 -19.88
CA ASN A 201 3.68 20.17 -18.83
C ASN A 201 4.02 19.37 -17.55
N LEU A 202 5.23 18.79 -17.44
CA LEU A 202 5.57 17.85 -16.37
C LEU A 202 5.33 18.42 -14.96
N PHE A 203 5.67 19.69 -14.74
CA PHE A 203 5.56 20.32 -13.42
C PHE A 203 4.09 20.54 -13.03
N GLN A 204 3.25 20.86 -14.01
CA GLN A 204 1.81 20.96 -13.81
C GLN A 204 1.23 19.62 -13.38
N TYR A 205 1.60 18.52 -14.05
CA TYR A 205 1.14 17.17 -13.68
C TYR A 205 1.70 16.70 -12.34
N MET A 206 2.92 17.11 -11.98
CA MET A 206 3.48 16.80 -10.67
C MET A 206 2.69 17.48 -9.54
N ILE A 207 2.20 18.71 -9.75
CA ILE A 207 1.31 19.39 -8.80
C ILE A 207 -0.08 18.74 -8.81
N ALA A 208 -0.63 18.48 -10.00
CA ALA A 208 -1.95 17.88 -10.14
C ALA A 208 -2.04 16.48 -9.52
N SER A 209 -0.97 15.69 -9.64
CA SER A 209 -0.89 14.36 -9.04
C SER A 209 -0.89 14.40 -7.51
N GLU A 210 -0.29 15.41 -6.90
CA GLU A 210 -0.40 15.60 -5.45
C GLU A 210 -1.83 15.96 -5.03
N ASN A 211 -2.42 16.96 -5.68
CA ASN A 211 -3.78 17.43 -5.35
C ASN A 211 -4.86 16.36 -5.57
N ASN A 212 -4.65 15.50 -6.56
CA ASN A 212 -5.57 14.44 -6.92
C ASN A 212 -5.08 13.05 -6.48
N SER A 213 -4.08 12.94 -5.59
CA SER A 213 -3.58 11.63 -5.12
C SER A 213 -3.33 10.62 -6.26
N LEU A 214 -2.65 11.03 -7.33
CA LEU A 214 -2.37 10.21 -8.52
C LEU A 214 -0.93 9.65 -8.46
N ASP A 215 -0.77 8.46 -7.87
CA ASP A 215 0.53 7.82 -7.65
C ASP A 215 1.27 7.48 -8.96
N LEU A 216 0.58 6.89 -9.94
CA LEU A 216 1.13 6.53 -11.25
C LEU A 216 1.53 7.77 -12.05
N VAL A 217 0.71 8.82 -12.01
CA VAL A 217 1.02 10.10 -12.68
C VAL A 217 2.29 10.70 -12.06
N LYS A 218 2.39 10.77 -10.73
CA LYS A 218 3.58 11.33 -10.07
C LYS A 218 4.83 10.53 -10.37
N LYS A 219 4.73 9.20 -10.35
CA LYS A 219 5.83 8.30 -10.75
C LYS A 219 6.27 8.56 -12.18
N ARG A 220 5.32 8.67 -13.12
CA ARG A 220 5.62 8.96 -14.52
C ARG A 220 6.26 10.33 -14.72
N CYS A 221 5.83 11.35 -13.97
CA CYS A 221 6.48 12.66 -13.96
C CYS A 221 7.95 12.56 -13.51
N CYS A 222 8.25 11.78 -12.46
CA CYS A 222 9.63 11.57 -11.99
C CYS A 222 10.48 10.87 -13.05
N GLU A 223 9.97 9.79 -13.68
CA GLU A 223 10.67 9.08 -14.75
C GLU A 223 10.98 10.00 -15.93
N LEU A 224 9.99 10.77 -16.38
CA LEU A 224 10.16 11.69 -17.50
C LEU A 224 11.13 12.83 -17.14
N PHE A 225 11.07 13.36 -15.92
CA PHE A 225 12.02 14.35 -15.42
C PHE A 225 13.46 13.79 -15.45
N ASN A 226 13.69 12.64 -14.83
CA ASN A 226 15.01 12.02 -14.74
C ASN A 226 15.59 11.64 -16.11
N SER A 227 14.74 11.38 -17.10
CA SER A 227 15.17 11.07 -18.47
C SER A 227 15.58 12.31 -19.27
N ASN A 228 15.18 13.52 -18.86
CA ASN A 228 15.37 14.76 -19.61
C ASN A 228 16.26 15.78 -18.89
N TYR A 229 16.42 15.67 -17.58
CA TYR A 229 17.23 16.58 -16.77
C TYR A 229 18.32 15.84 -16.02
N SER A 230 19.44 16.54 -15.82
CA SER A 230 20.59 16.05 -15.05
C SER A 230 20.84 16.95 -13.83
N GLY A 231 21.61 16.46 -12.87
CA GLY A 231 21.96 17.19 -11.65
C GLY A 231 20.90 17.14 -10.54
N VAL A 232 19.64 16.80 -10.87
CA VAL A 232 18.56 16.50 -9.92
C VAL A 232 17.95 15.16 -10.28
N ILE A 233 17.73 14.29 -9.29
CA ILE A 233 17.01 13.02 -9.46
C ILE A 233 15.77 13.04 -8.58
N LEU A 234 14.62 12.71 -9.16
CA LEU A 234 13.35 12.61 -8.47
C LEU A 234 12.91 11.16 -8.30
N SER A 235 12.32 10.85 -7.16
CA SER A 235 11.55 9.62 -6.99
C SER A 235 10.27 9.88 -6.21
N SER A 236 9.24 9.12 -6.52
CA SER A 236 7.93 9.20 -5.86
C SER A 236 7.77 7.99 -4.94
N LEU A 237 7.53 8.23 -3.65
CA LEU A 237 7.13 7.17 -2.71
C LEU A 237 5.62 6.92 -2.79
N ASN A 238 4.86 7.99 -3.00
CA ASN A 238 3.43 8.05 -3.28
C ASN A 238 3.09 9.46 -3.77
N SER A 239 1.84 9.69 -4.16
CA SER A 239 1.31 10.97 -4.64
C SER A 239 1.57 12.15 -3.68
N GLN A 240 1.72 11.92 -2.38
CA GLN A 240 1.97 12.96 -1.38
C GLN A 240 3.46 13.16 -1.06
N GLN A 241 4.32 12.21 -1.43
CA GLN A 241 5.74 12.22 -1.04
C GLN A 241 6.66 12.25 -2.26
N LEU A 242 7.34 13.39 -2.43
CA LEU A 242 8.36 13.58 -3.45
C LEU A 242 9.74 13.57 -2.80
N ASN A 243 10.58 12.65 -3.27
CA ASN A 243 11.98 12.60 -2.93
C ASN A 243 12.80 13.31 -4.02
N CYS A 244 13.71 14.18 -3.60
CA CYS A 244 14.56 14.98 -4.47
C CYS A 244 16.01 14.84 -4.05
N GLU A 245 16.82 14.27 -4.94
CA GLU A 245 18.26 14.20 -4.79
C GLU A 245 18.92 15.31 -5.61
N LEU A 246 19.64 16.20 -4.95
CA LEU A 246 20.44 17.24 -5.61
C LEU A 246 21.89 16.75 -5.68
N LEU A 247 22.35 16.35 -6.86
CA LEU A 247 23.69 15.78 -7.06
C LEU A 247 24.79 16.84 -6.93
N THR A 248 24.55 18.01 -7.53
CA THR A 248 25.48 19.15 -7.60
C THR A 248 24.70 20.45 -7.55
N SER A 249 25.32 21.53 -7.10
CA SER A 249 24.71 22.88 -7.01
C SER A 249 25.08 23.75 -8.22
N THR A 250 24.91 23.23 -9.44
CA THR A 250 25.08 24.05 -10.65
C THR A 250 23.87 24.99 -10.82
N GLU A 251 24.03 26.07 -11.58
CA GLU A 251 22.93 27.01 -11.85
C GLU A 251 21.69 26.28 -12.40
N THR A 252 21.89 25.38 -13.36
CA THR A 252 20.80 24.57 -13.94
C THR A 252 20.12 23.65 -12.93
N SER A 253 20.87 22.95 -12.06
CA SER A 253 20.25 22.06 -11.07
C SER A 253 19.51 22.83 -9.99
N LEU A 254 20.01 24.01 -9.60
CA LEU A 254 19.35 24.90 -8.64
C LEU A 254 18.08 25.52 -9.23
N GLU A 255 18.07 25.91 -10.51
CA GLU A 255 16.86 26.37 -11.19
C GLU A 255 15.78 25.29 -11.24
N LEU A 256 16.16 24.04 -11.52
CA LEU A 256 15.25 22.90 -11.51
C LEU A 256 14.72 22.64 -10.09
N PHE A 257 15.60 22.60 -9.09
CA PHE A 257 15.23 22.41 -7.70
C PHE A 257 14.30 23.53 -7.20
N ALA A 258 14.54 24.78 -7.60
CA ALA A 258 13.71 25.93 -7.25
C ALA A 258 12.24 25.77 -7.70
N LYS A 259 11.98 25.04 -8.80
CA LYS A 259 10.62 24.73 -9.27
C LYS A 259 9.90 23.69 -8.40
N LEU A 260 10.63 22.97 -7.56
CA LEU A 260 10.14 21.81 -6.81
C LEU A 260 10.02 22.05 -5.31
N VAL A 261 10.63 23.11 -4.77
CA VAL A 261 10.78 23.32 -3.32
C VAL A 261 9.49 23.15 -2.52
N LEU A 262 8.33 23.60 -3.03
CA LEU A 262 7.05 23.52 -2.31
C LEU A 262 6.47 22.09 -2.21
N HIS A 263 7.04 21.14 -2.96
CA HIS A 263 6.54 19.77 -3.08
C HIS A 263 7.51 18.72 -2.52
N VAL A 264 8.78 19.09 -2.29
CA VAL A 264 9.78 18.17 -1.77
C VAL A 264 9.50 17.84 -0.30
N THR A 265 9.40 16.54 -0.01
CA THR A 265 9.21 16.02 1.35
C THR A 265 10.42 15.26 1.87
N HIS A 266 11.20 14.67 0.97
CA HIS A 266 12.44 13.97 1.27
C HIS A 266 13.54 14.57 0.41
N PHE A 267 14.67 14.93 1.01
CA PHE A 267 15.78 15.54 0.29
C PHE A 267 17.04 14.73 0.52
N ILE A 268 17.76 14.43 -0.56
CA ILE A 268 19.06 13.76 -0.53
C ILE A 268 20.13 14.76 -0.99
N ALA A 269 21.07 15.08 -0.11
CA ALA A 269 22.15 15.99 -0.39
C ALA A 269 23.31 15.27 -1.09
N GLY A 270 23.70 15.78 -2.26
CA GLY A 270 25.00 15.46 -2.87
C GLY A 270 26.17 15.96 -2.03
N GLU A 271 27.39 15.54 -2.40
CA GLU A 271 28.58 15.61 -1.53
C GLU A 271 28.87 16.99 -0.92
N ARG A 272 28.63 18.06 -1.68
CA ARG A 272 28.92 19.47 -1.30
C ARG A 272 27.68 20.34 -1.17
N VAL A 273 26.48 19.78 -1.28
CA VAL A 273 25.24 20.57 -1.28
C VAL A 273 25.07 21.35 0.03
N MET A 274 25.47 20.77 1.16
CA MET A 274 25.39 21.41 2.48
C MET A 274 26.43 22.51 2.72
N GLU A 275 27.34 22.74 1.77
CA GLU A 275 28.34 23.82 1.77
C GLU A 275 27.91 24.98 0.86
N ASP A 276 26.86 24.79 0.04
CA ASP A 276 26.39 25.78 -0.95
C ASP A 276 25.22 26.61 -0.42
N ASN A 277 25.46 27.92 -0.21
CA ASN A 277 24.46 28.83 0.34
C ASN A 277 23.21 28.98 -0.53
N ALA A 278 23.32 28.88 -1.85
CA ALA A 278 22.17 28.98 -2.75
C ALA A 278 21.30 27.72 -2.64
N ALA A 279 21.91 26.53 -2.60
CA ALA A 279 21.20 25.28 -2.37
C ALA A 279 20.49 25.26 -1.01
N ILE A 280 21.17 25.71 0.05
CA ILE A 280 20.59 25.80 1.41
C ILE A 280 19.42 26.78 1.42
N GLY A 281 19.56 27.95 0.79
CA GLY A 281 18.49 28.94 0.70
C GLY A 281 17.24 28.40 -0.01
N LEU A 282 17.41 27.53 -1.02
CA LEU A 282 16.30 26.82 -1.65
C LEU A 282 15.71 25.75 -0.74
N LEU A 283 16.55 24.95 -0.07
CA LEU A 283 16.09 23.88 0.81
C LEU A 283 15.29 24.41 2.01
N GLN A 284 15.62 25.60 2.53
CA GLN A 284 14.83 26.25 3.58
C GLN A 284 13.42 26.65 3.14
N ARG A 285 13.16 26.74 1.82
CA ARG A 285 11.82 27.01 1.27
C ARG A 285 10.97 25.74 1.16
N CYS A 286 11.53 24.56 1.42
CA CYS A 286 10.81 23.30 1.39
C CYS A 286 9.90 23.14 2.61
N SER A 287 8.72 23.75 2.56
CA SER A 287 7.78 23.77 3.68
C SER A 287 7.20 22.40 4.07
N LYS A 288 7.32 21.39 3.19
CA LYS A 288 6.86 20.02 3.42
C LYS A 288 7.99 19.06 3.78
N LEU A 289 9.22 19.55 3.96
CA LEU A 289 10.39 18.72 4.24
C LEU A 289 10.22 17.96 5.56
N THR A 290 10.27 16.65 5.49
CA THR A 290 10.18 15.74 6.64
C THR A 290 11.40 14.88 6.83
N SER A 291 12.22 14.72 5.79
CA SER A 291 13.36 13.81 5.77
C SER A 291 14.55 14.44 5.06
N LEU A 292 15.74 14.31 5.66
CA LEU A 292 17.00 14.81 5.13
C LEU A 292 18.07 13.71 5.16
N ASP A 293 18.54 13.34 3.98
CA ASP A 293 19.59 12.35 3.79
C ASP A 293 20.91 13.03 3.41
N LEU A 294 21.92 12.75 4.24
CA LEU A 294 23.27 13.29 4.13
C LEU A 294 24.31 12.19 3.94
N GLY A 295 23.92 10.95 3.63
CA GLY A 295 24.82 9.80 3.50
C GLY A 295 25.93 9.98 2.47
N ARG A 296 25.76 10.88 1.50
CA ARG A 296 26.80 11.19 0.49
C ARG A 296 27.72 12.37 0.89
N THR A 297 27.44 13.06 1.99
CA THR A 297 28.24 14.22 2.41
C THR A 297 29.59 13.80 2.98
N ARG A 298 30.64 14.56 2.66
CA ARG A 298 32.02 14.25 3.09
C ARG A 298 32.45 14.99 4.35
N ASN A 299 31.80 16.12 4.66
CA ASN A 299 32.12 16.96 5.80
C ASN A 299 30.86 17.30 6.60
N TYR A 300 31.05 17.55 7.89
CA TYR A 300 30.02 18.17 8.71
C TYR A 300 29.78 19.62 8.25
N SER A 301 28.51 20.02 8.18
CA SER A 301 28.09 21.39 7.95
C SER A 301 27.11 21.83 9.03
N GLU A 302 27.37 22.98 9.66
CA GLU A 302 26.46 23.60 10.64
C GLU A 302 25.08 23.91 10.04
N ASN A 303 24.99 24.03 8.70
CA ASN A 303 23.73 24.32 8.01
C ASN A 303 22.68 23.20 8.18
N ILE A 304 23.09 21.97 8.54
CA ILE A 304 22.15 20.91 8.90
C ILE A 304 21.18 21.35 10.01
N LEU A 305 21.66 22.16 10.97
CA LEU A 305 20.88 22.58 12.14
C LEU A 305 19.71 23.52 11.77
N LEU A 306 19.74 24.12 10.58
CA LEU A 306 18.64 24.92 10.04
C LEU A 306 17.38 24.09 9.78
N PHE A 307 17.51 22.76 9.71
CA PHE A 307 16.44 21.83 9.38
C PHE A 307 15.94 21.03 10.60
N SER A 308 16.06 21.59 11.82
CA SER A 308 15.66 20.96 13.09
C SER A 308 14.20 20.48 13.19
N HIS A 309 13.34 20.89 12.25
CA HIS A 309 11.94 20.48 12.16
C HIS A 309 11.73 19.11 11.49
N VAL A 310 12.72 18.58 10.79
CA VAL A 310 12.60 17.27 10.10
C VAL A 310 12.43 16.14 11.10
N LYS A 311 11.76 15.08 10.66
CA LYS A 311 11.43 13.88 11.45
C LYS A 311 12.36 12.71 11.15
N GLU A 312 13.13 12.80 10.08
CA GLU A 312 14.03 11.75 9.65
C GLU A 312 15.37 12.34 9.22
N LEU A 313 16.44 11.71 9.70
CA LEU A 313 17.82 12.00 9.33
C LEU A 313 18.52 10.71 8.95
N ILE A 314 19.25 10.77 7.83
CA ILE A 314 19.98 9.64 7.28
C ILE A 314 21.45 10.04 7.11
N PHE A 315 22.35 9.26 7.72
CA PHE A 315 23.80 9.51 7.75
C PHE A 315 24.61 8.31 7.25
N VAL A 316 24.05 7.49 6.34
CA VAL A 316 24.69 6.23 5.91
C VAL A 316 26.14 6.47 5.50
N GLY A 317 27.09 5.83 6.18
CA GLY A 317 28.51 5.92 5.89
C GLY A 317 29.18 7.29 6.13
N CYS A 318 28.55 8.21 6.86
CA CYS A 318 29.11 9.53 7.15
C CYS A 318 30.33 9.44 8.08
N LEU A 319 31.54 9.41 7.50
CA LEU A 319 32.81 9.31 8.26
C LEU A 319 33.11 10.52 9.15
N TRP A 320 32.50 11.68 8.85
CA TRP A 320 32.64 12.88 9.67
C TRP A 320 31.79 12.83 10.94
N LEU A 321 30.84 11.90 11.07
CA LEU A 321 29.92 11.81 12.19
C LEU A 321 30.60 11.20 13.43
N GLN A 322 31.33 12.05 14.15
CA GLN A 322 31.96 11.74 15.43
C GLN A 322 31.11 12.25 16.61
N ASP A 323 31.43 11.82 17.84
CA ASP A 323 30.69 12.15 19.07
C ASP A 323 30.36 13.64 19.23
N LEU A 324 31.30 14.54 18.90
CA LEU A 324 31.10 15.98 18.95
C LEU A 324 29.92 16.43 18.08
N TYR A 325 29.84 15.96 16.84
CA TYR A 325 28.80 16.36 15.88
C TYR A 325 27.51 15.60 16.13
N PHE A 326 27.61 14.32 16.52
CA PHE A 326 26.45 13.53 16.90
C PHE A 326 25.70 14.15 18.09
N LYS A 327 26.44 14.63 19.09
CA LYS A 327 25.88 15.41 20.22
C LYS A 327 25.13 16.66 19.76
N LYS A 328 25.68 17.41 18.80
CA LYS A 328 24.99 18.59 18.21
C LYS A 328 23.69 18.18 17.51
N ILE A 329 23.70 17.09 16.77
CA ILE A 329 22.51 16.55 16.11
C ILE A 329 21.47 16.13 17.17
N CYS A 330 21.84 15.31 18.16
CA CYS A 330 20.91 14.87 19.20
C CYS A 330 20.29 16.02 20.00
N THR A 331 21.04 17.11 20.21
CA THR A 331 20.53 18.31 20.90
C THR A 331 19.64 19.19 20.04
N SER A 332 19.82 19.18 18.72
CA SER A 332 19.16 20.14 17.82
C SER A 332 17.92 19.60 17.12
N PHE A 333 17.67 18.29 17.16
CA PHE A 333 16.55 17.64 16.47
C PHE A 333 15.55 16.97 17.45
N PRO A 334 14.83 17.74 18.28
CA PRO A 334 13.93 17.19 19.31
C PRO A 334 12.69 16.49 18.73
N LEU A 335 12.37 16.72 17.45
CA LEU A 335 11.23 16.12 16.76
C LEU A 335 11.59 14.84 15.99
N LEU A 336 12.86 14.42 16.03
CA LEU A 336 13.34 13.29 15.26
C LEU A 336 12.61 11.99 15.66
N GLN A 337 12.12 11.28 14.66
CA GLN A 337 11.40 10.01 14.79
C GLN A 337 12.16 8.85 14.15
N ARG A 338 12.95 9.11 13.11
CA ARG A 338 13.76 8.11 12.41
C ARG A 338 15.20 8.60 12.27
N LEU A 339 16.13 7.71 12.57
CA LEU A 339 17.56 7.99 12.47
C LEU A 339 18.26 6.79 11.85
N ASP A 340 18.91 7.00 10.72
CA ASP A 340 19.71 5.97 10.06
C ASP A 340 21.20 6.31 10.20
N LEU A 341 21.91 5.44 10.92
CA LEU A 341 23.35 5.49 11.19
C LEU A 341 24.07 4.30 10.56
N THR A 342 23.51 3.69 9.51
CA THR A 342 24.12 2.56 8.82
C THR A 342 25.58 2.86 8.48
N SER A 343 26.49 1.92 8.82
CA SER A 343 27.93 2.06 8.60
C SER A 343 28.60 3.27 9.27
N CYS A 344 28.01 3.85 10.34
CA CYS A 344 28.64 4.91 11.12
C CYS A 344 29.54 4.35 12.23
N ALA A 345 30.80 4.06 11.91
CA ALA A 345 31.74 3.44 12.84
C ALA A 345 32.48 4.40 13.80
N GLN A 346 32.23 5.71 13.72
CA GLN A 346 33.00 6.73 14.44
C GLN A 346 32.33 7.22 15.74
N ILE A 347 31.12 6.75 16.04
CA ILE A 347 30.40 7.09 17.27
C ILE A 347 30.82 6.11 18.36
N THR A 348 31.26 6.65 19.50
CA THR A 348 31.68 5.85 20.67
C THR A 348 30.62 5.87 21.76
N LEU A 349 30.87 5.15 22.85
CA LEU A 349 30.07 5.15 24.07
C LEU A 349 29.65 6.56 24.54
N THR A 350 30.51 7.58 24.39
CA THR A 350 30.14 8.95 24.78
C THR A 350 29.10 9.57 23.86
N GLY A 351 29.19 9.33 22.55
CA GLY A 351 28.19 9.76 21.57
C GLY A 351 26.87 9.02 21.74
N TRP A 352 26.89 7.70 21.95
CA TRP A 352 25.67 6.90 22.11
C TRP A 352 24.79 7.34 23.28
N GLY A 353 25.38 7.83 24.37
CA GLY A 353 24.63 8.38 25.51
C GLY A 353 23.78 9.62 25.16
N GLU A 354 24.11 10.33 24.07
CA GLU A 354 23.38 11.52 23.61
C GLU A 354 22.01 11.16 22.98
N LEU A 355 21.78 9.89 22.63
CA LEU A 355 20.47 9.40 22.15
C LEU A 355 19.33 9.65 23.14
N THR A 356 19.63 9.77 24.44
CA THR A 356 18.65 10.13 25.49
C THR A 356 17.90 11.43 25.19
N LYS A 357 18.49 12.33 24.39
CA LYS A 357 17.88 13.61 24.00
C LYS A 357 16.82 13.46 22.90
N LEU A 358 16.88 12.39 22.11
CA LEU A 358 15.94 12.10 21.03
C LEU A 358 14.69 11.39 21.56
N THR A 359 13.92 12.10 22.39
CA THR A 359 12.79 11.54 23.14
C THR A 359 11.64 11.01 22.29
N ARG A 360 11.58 11.38 21.00
CA ARG A 360 10.56 10.95 20.03
C ARG A 360 11.06 9.89 19.05
N LEU A 361 12.28 9.40 19.20
CA LEU A 361 12.88 8.43 18.29
C LEU A 361 12.12 7.10 18.35
N ARG A 362 11.65 6.64 17.18
CA ARG A 362 10.87 5.41 16.99
C ARG A 362 11.59 4.40 16.12
N SER A 363 12.40 4.84 15.17
CA SER A 363 13.16 3.96 14.26
C SER A 363 14.64 4.30 14.32
N LEU A 364 15.46 3.29 14.55
CA LEU A 364 16.91 3.42 14.57
C LEU A 364 17.53 2.33 13.70
N SER A 365 18.36 2.73 12.73
CA SER A 365 19.20 1.80 12.00
C SER A 365 20.66 1.96 12.39
N LEU A 366 21.28 0.85 12.77
CA LEU A 366 22.70 0.68 13.07
C LEU A 366 23.31 -0.38 12.16
N ALA A 367 22.67 -0.69 11.02
CA ALA A 367 23.15 -1.75 10.13
C ALA A 367 24.62 -1.53 9.78
N ARG A 368 25.39 -2.62 9.65
CA ARG A 368 26.81 -2.57 9.27
C ARG A 368 27.67 -1.66 10.16
N CYS A 369 27.25 -1.38 11.40
CA CYS A 369 28.12 -0.80 12.42
C CYS A 369 28.96 -1.92 13.03
N GLU A 370 29.88 -2.47 12.24
CA GLU A 370 30.61 -3.71 12.57
C GLU A 370 31.42 -3.62 13.87
N MET A 371 31.83 -2.41 14.26
CA MET A 371 32.60 -2.16 15.48
C MET A 371 31.74 -1.97 16.74
N LEU A 372 30.41 -1.98 16.62
CA LEU A 372 29.51 -1.76 17.75
C LEU A 372 29.66 -2.89 18.79
N SER A 373 30.02 -2.51 20.01
CA SER A 373 30.20 -3.46 21.11
C SER A 373 28.89 -3.76 21.85
N ASN A 374 28.86 -4.87 22.60
CA ASN A 374 27.72 -5.24 23.45
C ASN A 374 27.39 -4.16 24.51
N GLU A 375 28.41 -3.48 25.05
CA GLU A 375 28.24 -2.42 26.04
C GLU A 375 27.58 -1.18 25.43
N GLU A 376 28.08 -0.73 24.28
CA GLU A 376 27.50 0.39 23.54
C GLU A 376 26.08 0.09 23.10
N PHE A 377 25.83 -1.12 22.58
CA PHE A 377 24.48 -1.53 22.21
C PHE A 377 23.50 -1.53 23.39
N SER A 378 23.94 -2.02 24.55
CA SER A 378 23.14 -1.95 25.78
C SER A 378 22.84 -0.50 26.18
N LEU A 379 23.82 0.40 26.08
CA LEU A 379 23.62 1.83 26.33
C LEU A 379 22.62 2.46 25.35
N ILE A 380 22.68 2.10 24.06
CA ILE A 380 21.73 2.56 23.04
C ILE A 380 20.30 2.16 23.43
N LEU A 381 20.07 0.89 23.79
CA LEU A 381 18.75 0.40 24.22
C LEU A 381 18.24 1.12 25.48
N MET A 382 19.14 1.46 26.42
CA MET A 382 18.76 2.22 27.62
C MET A 382 18.44 3.69 27.33
N SER A 383 19.05 4.24 26.29
CA SER A 383 18.97 5.66 25.92
C SER A 383 17.73 5.94 25.05
N ALA A 384 17.52 5.15 24.00
CA ALA A 384 16.44 5.32 23.05
C ALA A 384 15.16 4.56 23.44
N ARG A 385 14.52 4.95 24.54
CA ARG A 385 13.46 4.17 25.22
C ARG A 385 12.12 4.03 24.48
N GLN A 386 11.98 4.65 23.31
CA GLN A 386 10.73 4.76 22.58
C GLN A 386 10.76 4.06 21.21
N LEU A 387 11.79 3.26 20.94
CA LEU A 387 11.93 2.55 19.68
C LEU A 387 10.82 1.50 19.47
N HIS A 388 10.40 1.43 18.22
CA HIS A 388 9.46 0.46 17.65
C HIS A 388 10.12 -0.31 16.51
N GLU A 389 11.15 0.27 15.89
CA GLU A 389 11.91 -0.36 14.81
C GLU A 389 13.40 -0.27 15.13
N LEU A 390 14.09 -1.40 15.01
CA LEU A 390 15.54 -1.47 15.16
C LEU A 390 16.12 -2.38 14.10
N ARG A 391 17.12 -1.86 13.39
CA ARG A 391 17.92 -2.62 12.44
C ARG A 391 19.36 -2.69 12.90
N ILE A 392 19.84 -3.89 13.16
CA ILE A 392 21.25 -4.19 13.52
C ILE A 392 21.85 -5.25 12.59
N SER A 393 21.32 -5.36 11.37
CA SER A 393 21.85 -6.31 10.39
C SER A 393 23.33 -6.06 10.10
N GLU A 394 24.07 -7.15 9.91
CA GLU A 394 25.53 -7.13 9.70
C GLU A 394 26.34 -6.54 10.87
N CYS A 395 25.78 -6.39 12.08
CA CYS A 395 26.55 -6.02 13.29
C CYS A 395 27.23 -7.26 13.91
N ARG A 396 28.35 -7.70 13.31
CA ARG A 396 29.00 -8.98 13.61
C ARG A 396 29.72 -9.06 14.97
N ASN A 397 30.05 -7.93 15.58
CA ASN A 397 30.68 -7.90 16.91
C ASN A 397 29.68 -8.06 18.06
N LEU A 398 28.38 -7.99 17.78
CA LEU A 398 27.36 -8.30 18.78
C LEU A 398 27.35 -9.80 19.03
N SER A 399 27.23 -10.20 20.29
CA SER A 399 27.11 -11.60 20.71
C SER A 399 25.79 -11.83 21.45
N GLU A 400 25.57 -13.06 21.92
CA GLU A 400 24.41 -13.43 22.74
C GLU A 400 24.17 -12.45 23.91
N ALA A 401 25.21 -11.85 24.49
CA ALA A 401 25.04 -10.82 25.53
C ALA A 401 24.24 -9.59 25.05
N ALA A 402 24.45 -9.14 23.82
CA ALA A 402 23.67 -8.05 23.23
C ALA A 402 22.22 -8.46 22.97
N PHE A 403 21.97 -9.68 22.48
CA PHE A 403 20.62 -10.16 22.22
C PHE A 403 19.82 -10.41 23.50
N HIS A 404 20.48 -10.88 24.58
CA HIS A 404 19.88 -10.92 25.91
C HIS A 404 19.51 -9.52 26.41
N ALA A 405 20.36 -8.51 26.19
CA ALA A 405 20.04 -7.12 26.52
C ALA A 405 18.85 -6.60 25.69
N LEU A 406 18.78 -6.94 24.40
CA LEU A 406 17.65 -6.64 23.53
C LEU A 406 16.35 -7.28 24.05
N ALA A 407 16.37 -8.56 24.42
CA ALA A 407 15.21 -9.24 24.99
C ALA A 407 14.76 -8.62 26.34
N ALA A 408 15.69 -8.02 27.10
CA ALA A 408 15.44 -7.42 28.40
C ALA A 408 15.00 -5.94 28.36
N CYS A 409 15.14 -5.23 27.23
CA CYS A 409 15.03 -3.77 27.19
C CYS A 409 13.61 -3.19 27.38
N GLN A 410 12.58 -4.03 27.56
CA GLN A 410 11.17 -3.65 27.78
C GLN A 410 10.55 -2.73 26.70
N GLN A 411 11.22 -2.58 25.56
CA GLN A 411 10.74 -1.77 24.44
C GLN A 411 9.68 -2.54 23.64
N ARG A 412 8.79 -1.79 22.98
CA ARG A 412 7.69 -2.35 22.17
C ARG A 412 8.09 -2.40 20.70
N PHE A 413 9.14 -3.16 20.39
CA PHE A 413 9.53 -3.35 19.00
C PHE A 413 8.41 -4.05 18.22
N VAL A 414 8.11 -3.49 17.06
CA VAL A 414 7.18 -4.01 16.06
C VAL A 414 7.98 -4.65 14.93
N ASN A 415 9.10 -4.03 14.55
CA ASN A 415 9.98 -4.50 13.47
C ASN A 415 11.41 -4.66 13.98
N LEU A 416 11.98 -5.86 13.84
CA LEU A 416 13.40 -6.13 14.12
C LEU A 416 14.08 -6.72 12.89
N ASP A 417 15.21 -6.13 12.52
CA ASP A 417 16.09 -6.68 11.49
C ASP A 417 17.42 -7.09 12.13
N LEU A 418 17.59 -8.41 12.23
CA LEU A 418 18.74 -9.11 12.80
C LEU A 418 19.54 -9.87 11.73
N GLY A 419 19.31 -9.58 10.44
CA GLY A 419 19.93 -10.33 9.36
C GLY A 419 21.46 -10.32 9.41
N ARG A 420 22.10 -11.45 9.07
CA ARG A 420 23.56 -11.63 9.09
C ARG A 420 24.22 -11.31 10.43
N THR A 421 23.50 -11.52 11.54
CA THR A 421 24.07 -11.44 12.89
C THR A 421 24.47 -12.83 13.40
N SER A 422 25.07 -12.88 14.57
CA SER A 422 25.54 -14.11 15.23
C SER A 422 24.47 -14.79 16.09
N ILE A 423 23.22 -14.32 16.05
CA ILE A 423 22.13 -14.77 16.94
C ILE A 423 21.93 -16.29 16.91
N GLU A 424 21.80 -16.87 18.10
CA GLU A 424 21.52 -18.30 18.31
C GLU A 424 20.09 -18.55 18.79
N ASP A 425 19.67 -19.82 18.76
CA ASP A 425 18.30 -20.27 19.07
C ASP A 425 17.81 -19.76 20.44
N ARG A 426 18.69 -19.74 21.44
CA ARG A 426 18.34 -19.32 22.80
C ARG A 426 17.97 -17.84 22.86
N SER A 427 18.80 -16.97 22.29
CA SER A 427 18.51 -15.53 22.27
C SER A 427 17.29 -15.22 21.42
N LEU A 428 17.12 -15.92 20.29
CA LEU A 428 15.94 -15.78 19.45
C LEU A 428 14.66 -16.11 20.24
N LEU A 429 14.64 -17.23 20.95
CA LEU A 429 13.50 -17.63 21.79
C LEU A 429 13.21 -16.60 22.89
N GLU A 430 14.25 -16.07 23.54
CA GLU A 430 14.08 -15.03 24.57
C GLU A 430 13.50 -13.73 24.00
N ILE A 431 13.96 -13.30 22.82
CA ILE A 431 13.44 -12.14 22.10
C ILE A 431 11.97 -12.34 21.77
N THR A 432 11.60 -13.45 21.12
CA THR A 432 10.22 -13.67 20.67
C THR A 432 9.26 -13.89 21.85
N THR A 433 9.73 -14.43 22.97
CA THR A 433 8.92 -14.61 24.18
C THR A 433 8.67 -13.29 24.91
N ARG A 434 9.66 -12.40 24.99
CA ARG A 434 9.57 -11.16 25.80
C ARG A 434 9.02 -9.98 25.02
N ILE A 435 9.30 -9.89 23.73
CA ILE A 435 8.90 -8.77 22.87
C ILE A 435 7.59 -9.12 22.17
N THR A 436 6.50 -9.13 22.94
CA THR A 436 5.18 -9.59 22.47
C THR A 436 4.47 -8.62 21.51
N SER A 437 5.09 -7.49 21.17
CA SER A 437 4.60 -6.54 20.16
C SER A 437 5.17 -6.78 18.77
N LEU A 438 6.11 -7.74 18.65
CA LEU A 438 6.84 -7.99 17.43
C LEU A 438 5.90 -8.53 16.34
N SER A 439 5.92 -7.88 15.18
CA SER A 439 5.10 -8.20 14.02
C SER A 439 5.96 -8.66 12.84
N LEU A 440 7.11 -8.03 12.62
CA LEU A 440 8.06 -8.38 11.57
C LEU A 440 9.44 -8.69 12.18
N LEU A 441 9.99 -9.84 11.80
CA LEU A 441 11.34 -10.26 12.18
C LEU A 441 12.13 -10.71 10.94
N ASP A 442 13.24 -10.03 10.68
CA ASP A 442 14.19 -10.43 9.62
C ASP A 442 15.39 -11.17 10.22
N LEU A 443 15.58 -12.42 9.81
CA LEU A 443 16.68 -13.32 10.18
C LEU A 443 17.50 -13.75 8.95
N THR A 444 17.41 -13.00 7.84
CA THR A 444 18.10 -13.30 6.58
C THR A 444 19.57 -13.62 6.83
N ARG A 445 20.02 -14.79 6.39
CA ARG A 445 21.42 -15.25 6.51
C ARG A 445 21.95 -15.32 7.96
N CYS A 446 21.10 -15.60 8.93
CA CYS A 446 21.54 -15.99 10.28
C CYS A 446 21.95 -17.47 10.28
N GLN A 447 23.26 -17.76 10.31
CA GLN A 447 23.80 -19.11 10.12
C GLN A 447 23.87 -19.96 11.40
N ASN A 448 23.67 -19.35 12.57
CA ASN A 448 23.77 -20.03 13.86
C ASN A 448 22.42 -20.53 14.40
N LEU A 449 21.36 -20.45 13.59
CA LEU A 449 20.02 -20.89 13.96
C LEU A 449 19.78 -22.31 13.45
N ALA A 450 19.22 -23.16 14.31
CA ALA A 450 18.70 -24.46 13.91
C ALA A 450 17.20 -24.36 13.57
N GLU A 451 16.74 -25.20 12.64
CA GLU A 451 15.33 -25.28 12.24
C GLU A 451 14.39 -25.37 13.46
N GLN A 452 14.72 -26.24 14.41
CA GLN A 452 13.92 -26.43 15.62
C GLN A 452 13.86 -25.17 16.49
N GLY A 453 14.97 -24.44 16.64
CA GLY A 453 15.01 -23.20 17.40
C GLY A 453 14.14 -22.10 16.80
N ILE A 454 14.14 -21.99 15.46
CA ILE A 454 13.25 -21.08 14.73
C ILE A 454 11.78 -21.44 14.95
N VAL A 455 11.44 -22.73 14.81
CA VAL A 455 10.06 -23.21 15.02
C VAL A 455 9.58 -22.88 16.43
N ASP A 456 10.42 -23.13 17.44
CA ASP A 456 10.05 -22.88 18.83
C ASP A 456 9.90 -21.38 19.12
N ALA A 457 10.75 -20.54 18.53
CA ALA A 457 10.64 -19.09 18.63
C ALA A 457 9.37 -18.54 17.97
N ILE A 458 8.97 -19.06 16.81
CA ILE A 458 7.75 -18.63 16.10
C ILE A 458 6.49 -19.03 16.88
N LYS A 459 6.44 -20.25 17.43
CA LYS A 459 5.28 -20.77 18.18
C LYS A 459 4.86 -19.91 19.36
N VAL A 460 5.82 -19.24 20.01
CA VAL A 460 5.58 -18.40 21.20
C VAL A 460 5.39 -16.92 20.87
N SER A 461 5.49 -16.56 19.59
CA SER A 461 5.49 -15.16 19.14
C SER A 461 4.12 -14.70 18.64
N SER A 462 3.98 -13.38 18.49
CA SER A 462 2.85 -12.72 17.80
C SER A 462 3.17 -12.32 16.36
N LEU A 463 4.20 -12.93 15.75
CA LEU A 463 4.74 -12.53 14.46
C LEU A 463 3.70 -12.68 13.33
N GLN A 464 3.65 -11.68 12.47
CA GLN A 464 2.88 -11.71 11.22
C GLN A 464 3.76 -12.08 10.03
N GLU A 465 5.02 -11.63 10.04
CA GLU A 465 5.98 -11.85 8.97
C GLU A 465 7.36 -12.22 9.53
N VAL A 466 7.96 -13.26 8.95
CA VAL A 466 9.33 -13.68 9.26
C VAL A 466 10.08 -13.89 7.96
N ASN A 467 11.20 -13.19 7.79
CA ASN A 467 12.08 -13.38 6.64
C ASN A 467 13.25 -14.31 7.03
N LEU A 468 13.24 -15.52 6.46
CA LEU A 468 14.25 -16.56 6.68
C LEU A 468 15.16 -16.76 5.46
N SER A 469 15.21 -15.81 4.53
CA SER A 469 15.96 -15.96 3.27
C SER A 469 17.42 -16.35 3.51
N HIS A 470 17.84 -17.49 2.97
CA HIS A 470 19.20 -18.04 3.14
C HIS A 470 19.65 -18.25 4.60
N THR A 471 18.69 -18.43 5.50
CA THR A 471 18.90 -18.99 6.84
C THR A 471 18.98 -20.51 6.70
N ASN A 472 19.78 -21.17 7.54
CA ASN A 472 20.08 -22.60 7.43
C ASN A 472 18.83 -23.49 7.49
#